data_AF-V5Z8Z1-F1
#
_entry.id   AF-V5Z8Z1-F1
#
_cell.length_a   1.000
_cell.length_b   1.000
_cell.length_c   1.000
_cell.angle_alpha   90.00
_cell.angle_beta   90.00
_cell.angle_gamma   90.00
#
_symmetry.space_group_name_H-M   'P 1'
#
loop_
_entity.id
_entity.type
_entity.pdbx_description
1 polymer ?
#
loop_
_entity_poly.entity_id
_entity_poly.type
_entity_poly.pdbx_seq_one_letter_code
_entity_poly.pdbx_strand_id
1 'polypeptide(L)'
;MFSRDPRLNMHLNNGAFNLYPLYIHYTTLQGYRAIKAAGCISANPNKERRGSAAKKGVYLALAKDAMSNEDAHSILFLGEEKYLASATYCFVFYFNQDPYLPARPVSHGSYSHEVICPQDINFKQINIIYDGLNPFI
;
A
#
# COMPACT_ATOMS: atom_id res chain seq x y z
N MET A 1 -7.95 -18.31 -2.81
CA MET A 1 -6.76 -18.44 -1.95
C MET A 1 -5.64 -17.74 -2.70
N PHE A 2 -5.18 -16.56 -2.25
CA PHE A 2 -4.10 -15.84 -2.95
C PHE A 2 -2.79 -16.57 -2.69
N SER A 3 -2.05 -16.83 -3.77
CA SER A 3 -0.84 -17.64 -3.80
C SER A 3 0.22 -17.04 -2.88
N ARG A 4 0.70 -17.79 -1.88
CA ARG A 4 1.92 -17.45 -1.15
C ARG A 4 3.11 -17.84 -2.03
N ASP A 5 3.56 -16.94 -2.90
CA ASP A 5 4.81 -17.18 -3.64
C ASP A 5 5.96 -17.26 -2.60
N PRO A 6 6.66 -18.40 -2.49
CA PRO A 6 7.76 -18.56 -1.52
C PRO A 6 8.93 -17.60 -1.78
N ARG A 7 8.94 -16.90 -2.92
CA ARG A 7 9.97 -15.94 -3.32
C ARG A 7 9.54 -14.49 -3.10
N LEU A 8 8.50 -14.24 -2.29
CA LEU A 8 8.01 -12.90 -1.98
C LEU A 8 9.16 -11.93 -1.64
N ASN A 9 10.09 -12.34 -0.77
CA ASN A 9 11.25 -11.52 -0.38
C ASN A 9 12.14 -11.15 -1.57
N MET A 10 12.37 -12.07 -2.52
CA MET A 10 13.15 -11.78 -3.72
C MET A 10 12.45 -10.73 -4.60
N HIS A 11 11.13 -10.84 -4.76
CA HIS A 11 10.34 -9.92 -5.57
C HIS A 11 10.25 -8.52 -4.94
N LEU A 12 10.08 -8.47 -3.62
CA LEU A 12 10.11 -7.23 -2.85
C LEU A 12 11.47 -6.53 -2.96
N ASN A 13 12.58 -7.27 -2.79
CA ASN A 13 13.94 -6.73 -2.92
C ASN A 13 14.23 -6.19 -4.33
N ASN A 14 13.72 -6.86 -5.36
CA ASN A 14 13.85 -6.40 -6.74
C ASN A 14 12.90 -5.23 -7.07
N GLY A 15 11.90 -4.95 -6.23
CA GLY A 15 10.87 -3.93 -6.44
C GLY A 15 9.91 -4.23 -7.59
N ALA A 16 10.01 -5.39 -8.24
CA ALA A 16 9.26 -5.74 -9.45
C ALA A 16 8.98 -7.25 -9.56
N PHE A 17 7.89 -7.58 -10.24
CA PHE A 17 7.51 -8.94 -10.62
C PHE A 17 7.24 -8.98 -12.13
N ASN A 18 7.97 -9.80 -12.88
CA ASN A 18 7.89 -9.86 -14.35
C ASN A 18 7.97 -8.49 -15.04
N LEU A 19 8.93 -7.64 -14.62
CA LEU A 19 9.13 -6.25 -15.08
C LEU A 19 8.05 -5.25 -14.66
N TYR A 20 6.97 -5.69 -13.99
CA TYR A 20 5.96 -4.79 -13.45
C TYR A 20 6.38 -4.28 -12.07
N PRO A 21 6.31 -2.97 -11.81
CA PRO A 21 6.54 -2.42 -10.48
C PRO A 21 5.56 -3.03 -9.47
N LEU A 22 6.08 -3.36 -8.30
CA LEU A 22 5.27 -3.81 -7.18
C LEU A 22 4.90 -2.64 -6.29
N TYR A 23 3.63 -2.61 -5.92
CA TYR A 23 3.04 -1.63 -5.04
C TYR A 23 2.59 -2.29 -3.75
N ILE A 24 2.69 -1.54 -2.65
CA ILE A 24 2.23 -1.95 -1.33
C ILE A 24 1.15 -0.98 -0.89
N HIS A 25 -0.03 -1.49 -0.55
CA HIS A 25 -1.04 -0.74 0.20
C HIS A 25 -1.06 -1.20 1.66
N TYR A 26 -0.66 -0.31 2.57
CA TYR A 26 -0.72 -0.53 4.00
C TYR A 26 -2.11 -0.22 4.57
N THR A 27 -2.55 -1.04 5.50
CA THR A 27 -3.86 -0.88 6.14
C THR A 27 -3.91 -1.49 7.55
N THR A 28 -5.04 -1.28 8.24
CA THR A 28 -5.36 -1.93 9.52
C THR A 28 -6.02 -3.29 9.28
N LEU A 29 -6.15 -4.14 10.30
CA LEU A 29 -6.96 -5.37 10.21
C LEU A 29 -8.41 -5.09 9.75
N GLN A 30 -9.03 -4.02 10.23
CA GLN A 30 -10.38 -3.63 9.83
C GLN A 30 -10.41 -3.23 8.35
N GLY A 31 -9.45 -2.43 7.90
CA GLY A 31 -9.34 -2.02 6.50
C GLY A 31 -9.08 -3.21 5.58
N TYR A 32 -8.18 -4.12 5.98
CA TYR A 32 -7.93 -5.38 5.28
C TYR A 32 -9.22 -6.17 5.06
N ARG A 33 -10.01 -6.42 6.12
CA ARG A 33 -11.29 -7.14 6.02
C ARG A 33 -12.29 -6.43 5.10
N ALA A 34 -12.40 -5.11 5.20
CA ALA A 34 -13.29 -4.32 4.36
C ALA A 34 -12.90 -4.37 2.88
N ILE A 35 -11.61 -4.24 2.56
CA ILE A 35 -11.06 -4.34 1.21
C ILE A 35 -11.33 -5.73 0.62
N LYS A 36 -11.10 -6.80 1.40
CA LYS A 36 -11.38 -8.18 0.97
C LYS A 36 -12.86 -8.41 0.68
N ALA A 37 -13.75 -7.89 1.52
CA ALA A 37 -15.19 -8.00 1.33
C ALA A 37 -15.69 -7.22 0.10
N ALA A 38 -15.13 -6.04 -0.15
CA ALA A 38 -15.49 -5.20 -1.28
C ALA A 38 -14.86 -5.64 -2.61
N GLY A 39 -13.72 -6.36 -2.58
CA GLY A 39 -12.94 -6.71 -3.76
C GLY A 39 -12.28 -5.49 -4.43
N CYS A 40 -12.08 -4.40 -3.68
CA CYS A 40 -11.41 -3.19 -4.14
C CYS A 40 -10.77 -2.42 -2.98
N ILE A 41 -9.73 -1.64 -3.30
CA ILE A 41 -9.17 -0.62 -2.42
C ILE A 41 -9.82 0.71 -2.81
N SER A 42 -10.66 1.24 -1.91
CA SER A 42 -11.40 2.48 -2.13
C SER A 42 -10.48 3.70 -2.03
N ALA A 43 -10.58 4.60 -2.99
CA ALA A 43 -9.92 5.90 -2.96
C ALA A 43 -10.65 6.92 -2.09
N ASN A 44 -11.89 6.62 -1.65
CA ASN A 44 -12.64 7.51 -0.79
C ASN A 44 -12.03 7.51 0.63
N PRO A 45 -11.58 8.67 1.13
CA PRO A 45 -10.97 8.73 2.45
C PRO A 45 -12.03 8.61 3.54
N ASN A 46 -11.69 7.92 4.63
CA ASN A 46 -12.43 8.08 5.88
C ASN A 46 -12.14 9.49 6.43
N LYS A 47 -13.07 10.43 6.22
CA LYS A 47 -12.92 11.84 6.61
C LYS A 47 -12.94 12.05 8.12
N GLU A 48 -13.60 11.19 8.89
CA GLU A 48 -13.56 11.25 10.35
C GLU A 48 -12.14 11.01 10.86
N ARG A 49 -11.46 10.03 10.26
CA ARG A 49 -10.09 9.66 10.62
C ARG A 49 -9.04 10.63 10.03
N ARG A 50 -9.20 10.98 8.74
CA ARG A 50 -8.20 11.74 7.96
C ARG A 50 -8.44 13.25 7.97
N GLY A 51 -9.55 13.72 8.52
CA GLY A 51 -9.97 15.12 8.50
C GLY A 51 -10.81 15.48 7.27
N SER A 52 -11.53 16.59 7.35
CA SER A 52 -12.46 17.08 6.31
C SER A 52 -11.76 17.44 5.00
N ALA A 53 -10.49 17.86 5.07
CA ALA A 53 -9.66 18.19 3.91
C ALA A 53 -9.00 16.97 3.24
N ALA A 54 -9.27 15.74 3.71
CA ALA A 54 -8.69 14.53 3.15
C ALA A 54 -9.07 14.38 1.67
N LYS A 55 -8.05 14.32 0.81
CA LYS A 55 -8.21 14.15 -0.64
C LYS A 55 -8.52 12.69 -0.98
N LYS A 56 -9.25 12.52 -2.08
CA LYS A 56 -9.47 11.22 -2.70
C LYS A 56 -8.15 10.67 -3.22
N GLY A 57 -7.91 9.39 -2.97
CA GLY A 57 -6.77 8.66 -3.49
C GLY A 57 -6.41 7.45 -2.64
N VAL A 58 -5.94 6.39 -3.29
CA VAL A 58 -5.30 5.25 -2.64
C VAL A 58 -3.81 5.53 -2.54
N TYR A 59 -3.30 5.49 -1.30
CA TYR A 59 -1.89 5.67 -1.00
C TYR A 59 -1.18 4.32 -1.12
N LEU A 60 -0.09 4.32 -1.87
CA LEU A 60 0.74 3.17 -2.16
C LEU A 60 2.21 3.52 -1.88
N ALA A 61 2.96 2.54 -1.40
CA ALA A 61 4.42 2.57 -1.43
C ALA A 61 4.93 1.70 -2.58
N LEU A 62 6.14 1.96 -3.06
CA LEU A 62 6.82 1.02 -3.94
C LEU A 62 7.40 -0.13 -3.09
N ALA A 63 7.44 -1.35 -3.62
CA ALA A 63 7.94 -2.50 -2.86
C ALA A 63 9.41 -2.39 -2.44
N LYS A 64 10.23 -1.64 -3.20
CA LYS A 64 11.61 -1.31 -2.83
C LYS A 64 11.71 -0.44 -1.58
N ASP A 65 10.64 0.29 -1.26
CA ASP A 65 10.50 1.17 -0.09
C ASP A 65 9.60 0.47 0.96
N ALA A 66 9.62 -0.87 1.04
CA ALA A 66 8.84 -1.61 2.02
C ALA A 66 9.24 -1.25 3.45
N MET A 67 8.24 -1.01 4.29
CA MET A 67 8.37 -0.55 5.66
C MET A 67 7.70 -1.52 6.64
N SER A 68 8.34 -1.69 7.81
CA SER A 68 7.71 -2.25 9.01
C SER A 68 6.49 -1.40 9.44
N ASN A 69 5.69 -1.88 10.40
CA ASN A 69 4.58 -1.09 10.92
C ASN A 69 5.08 0.20 11.60
N GLU A 70 6.20 0.09 12.32
CA GLU A 70 6.87 1.17 13.04
C GLU A 70 7.43 2.21 12.07
N ASP A 71 8.14 1.78 11.02
CA ASP A 71 8.69 2.68 10.01
C ASP A 71 7.58 3.37 9.23
N ALA A 72 6.54 2.64 8.82
CA ALA A 72 5.40 3.23 8.13
C ALA A 72 4.70 4.26 9.02
N HIS A 73 4.58 4.00 10.32
CA HIS A 73 4.05 4.96 11.28
C HIS A 73 4.87 6.24 11.34
N SER A 74 6.19 6.12 11.43
CA SER A 74 7.10 7.27 11.47
C SER A 74 7.13 8.04 10.14
N ILE A 75 7.23 7.33 9.02
CA ILE A 75 7.55 7.92 7.71
C ILE A 75 6.28 8.31 6.95
N LEU A 76 5.34 7.37 6.78
CA LEU A 76 4.11 7.61 5.99
C LEU A 76 3.04 8.36 6.79
N PHE A 77 2.95 8.04 8.08
CA PHE A 77 1.92 8.59 8.96
C PHE A 77 2.45 9.68 9.89
N LEU A 78 3.71 10.10 9.73
CA LEU A 78 4.35 11.22 10.42
C LEU A 78 4.28 11.14 11.96
N GLY A 79 4.22 9.93 12.53
CA GLY A 79 4.15 9.71 13.98
C GLY A 79 2.81 10.06 14.63
N GLU A 80 1.76 10.31 13.84
CA GLU A 80 0.42 10.67 14.35
C GLU A 80 -0.28 9.48 14.99
N GLU A 81 -0.51 9.52 16.31
CA GLU A 81 -0.96 8.39 17.15
C GLU A 81 -2.19 7.64 16.59
N LYS A 82 -3.16 8.36 16.01
CA LYS A 82 -4.36 7.78 15.36
C LYS A 82 -4.07 6.82 14.20
N TYR A 83 -2.83 6.81 13.72
CA TYR A 83 -2.36 5.97 12.63
C TYR A 83 -1.41 4.85 13.08
N LEU A 84 -1.17 4.65 14.37
CA LEU A 84 -0.21 3.66 14.89
C LEU A 84 -0.40 2.23 14.34
N ALA A 85 -1.64 1.82 14.08
CA ALA A 85 -1.96 0.48 13.57
C ALA A 85 -2.17 0.43 12.03
N SER A 86 -1.91 1.53 11.31
CA SER A 86 -2.29 1.70 9.90
C SER A 86 -1.48 0.89 8.90
N ALA A 87 -0.40 0.25 9.36
CA ALA A 87 0.44 -0.62 8.54
C ALA A 87 0.60 -2.01 9.17
N THR A 88 -0.38 -2.47 9.96
CA THR A 88 -0.38 -3.82 10.54
C THR A 88 -0.72 -4.89 9.52
N TYR A 89 -1.40 -4.54 8.43
CA TYR A 89 -1.74 -5.41 7.30
C TYR A 89 -1.33 -4.74 5.99
N CYS A 90 -1.08 -5.53 4.95
CA CYS A 90 -0.77 -4.99 3.63
C CYS A 90 -1.31 -5.85 2.49
N PHE A 91 -1.40 -5.21 1.32
CA PHE A 91 -1.58 -5.85 0.02
C PHE A 91 -0.37 -5.52 -0.83
N VAL A 92 0.29 -6.54 -1.37
CA VAL A 92 1.37 -6.40 -2.36
C VAL A 92 0.84 -6.88 -3.70
N PHE A 93 0.90 -6.01 -4.70
CA PHE A 93 0.34 -6.28 -6.02
C PHE A 93 1.06 -5.51 -7.13
N TYR A 94 0.83 -5.92 -8.36
CA TYR A 94 1.14 -5.13 -9.56
C TYR A 94 -0.13 -4.93 -10.37
N PHE A 95 -0.16 -3.88 -11.19
CA PHE A 95 -1.28 -3.63 -12.10
C PHE A 95 -1.17 -4.50 -13.36
N ASN A 96 -2.30 -4.96 -13.88
CA ASN A 96 -2.37 -5.69 -15.16
C ASN A 96 -1.88 -4.83 -16.33
N GLN A 97 -2.07 -3.52 -16.22
CA GLN A 97 -1.61 -2.50 -17.16
C GLN A 97 -1.00 -1.37 -16.36
N ASP A 98 0.16 -0.86 -16.77
CA ASP A 98 0.84 0.21 -16.06
C ASP A 98 -0.06 1.46 -16.00
N PRO A 99 -0.44 1.92 -14.79
CA PRO A 99 -1.29 3.10 -14.63
C PRO A 99 -0.52 4.42 -14.76
N TYR A 100 0.80 4.39 -15.02
CA TYR A 100 1.68 5.56 -15.09
C TYR A 100 1.55 6.48 -13.87
N LEU A 101 1.59 5.89 -12.67
CA LEU A 101 1.46 6.64 -11.42
C LEU A 101 2.80 7.24 -11.01
N PRO A 102 2.91 8.58 -10.88
CA PRO A 102 4.16 9.20 -10.48
C PRO A 102 4.45 8.91 -9.00
N ALA A 103 5.68 8.50 -8.72
CA ALA A 103 6.19 8.38 -7.37
C ALA A 103 6.82 9.71 -6.94
N ARG A 104 6.55 10.14 -5.70
CA ARG A 104 7.10 11.36 -5.11
C ARG A 104 7.65 11.06 -3.72
N PRO A 105 8.73 11.71 -3.27
CA PRO A 105 9.18 11.58 -1.89
C PRO A 105 8.05 11.93 -0.91
N VAL A 106 7.88 11.14 0.14
CA VAL A 106 6.84 11.34 1.17
C VAL A 106 6.99 12.71 1.85
N SER A 107 8.23 13.14 2.07
CA SER A 107 8.59 14.45 2.59
C SER A 107 9.90 14.92 1.95
N HIS A 108 10.27 16.19 2.17
CA HIS A 108 11.51 16.73 1.61
C HIS A 108 12.72 15.94 2.14
N GLY A 109 13.49 15.34 1.22
CA GLY A 109 14.65 14.51 1.56
C GLY A 109 14.32 13.07 1.99
N SER A 110 13.05 12.65 1.96
CA SER A 110 12.68 11.26 2.27
C SER A 110 13.22 10.29 1.22
N TYR A 111 13.80 9.18 1.68
CA TYR A 111 14.21 8.08 0.81
C TYR A 111 13.01 7.25 0.32
N SER A 112 11.88 7.33 1.02
CA SER A 112 10.65 6.61 0.70
C SER A 112 9.76 7.44 -0.22
N HIS A 113 9.15 6.77 -1.20
CA HIS A 113 8.25 7.40 -2.16
C HIS A 113 6.80 7.01 -1.91
N GLU A 114 5.92 7.99 -1.92
CA GLU A 114 4.48 7.78 -2.04
C GLU A 114 4.05 7.79 -3.51
N VAL A 115 3.08 6.92 -3.80
CA VAL A 115 2.35 6.89 -5.05
C VAL A 115 0.86 7.01 -4.70
N ILE A 116 0.15 7.91 -5.38
CA ILE A 116 -1.28 8.13 -5.15
C ILE A 116 -2.05 7.72 -6.39
N CYS A 117 -2.87 6.67 -6.27
CA CYS A 117 -3.85 6.32 -7.31
C CYS A 117 -5.14 7.12 -7.07
N PRO A 118 -5.57 8.00 -7.99
CA PRO A 118 -6.72 8.89 -7.76
C PRO A 118 -8.07 8.17 -7.75
N GLN A 119 -8.11 6.92 -8.21
CA GLN A 119 -9.30 6.11 -8.36
C GLN A 119 -9.24 4.85 -7.51
N ASP A 120 -10.38 4.20 -7.34
CA ASP A 120 -10.45 2.91 -6.65
C ASP A 120 -9.62 1.88 -7.44
N ILE A 121 -8.95 0.99 -6.70
CA ILE A 121 -8.18 -0.11 -7.29
C ILE A 121 -9.03 -1.37 -7.16
N ASN A 122 -9.65 -1.78 -8.25
CA ASN A 122 -10.44 -3.01 -8.27
C ASN A 122 -9.51 -4.22 -8.38
N PHE A 123 -9.83 -5.33 -7.69
CA PHE A 123 -9.02 -6.55 -7.76
C PHE A 123 -8.95 -7.15 -9.17
N LYS A 124 -9.87 -6.79 -10.09
CA LYS A 124 -9.79 -7.16 -11.50
C LYS A 124 -8.69 -6.42 -12.28
N GLN A 125 -8.15 -5.34 -11.75
CA GLN A 125 -7.13 -4.49 -12.39
C GLN A 125 -5.70 -4.85 -11.92
N ILE A 126 -5.57 -5.66 -10.87
CA ILE A 126 -4.31 -5.95 -10.21
C ILE A 126 -4.12 -7.45 -10.02
N ASN A 127 -2.88 -7.88 -9.94
CA ASN A 127 -2.51 -9.21 -9.47
C ASN A 127 -1.93 -9.09 -8.07
N ILE A 128 -2.67 -9.60 -7.09
CA ILE A 128 -2.23 -9.65 -5.70
C ILE A 128 -1.27 -10.83 -5.54
N ILE A 129 -0.03 -10.54 -5.17
CA ILE A 129 1.01 -11.54 -4.90
C ILE A 129 1.13 -11.83 -3.40
N TYR A 130 0.66 -10.91 -2.56
CA TYR A 130 0.58 -11.10 -1.11
C TYR A 130 -0.54 -10.24 -0.53
N ASP A 131 -1.26 -10.80 0.43
CA ASP A 131 -2.14 -10.05 1.31
C ASP A 131 -2.18 -10.69 2.71
N GLY A 132 -2.11 -9.87 3.76
CA GLY A 132 -2.07 -10.39 5.12
C GLY A 132 -1.44 -9.43 6.11
N LEU A 133 -0.98 -10.00 7.23
CA LEU A 133 -0.23 -9.28 8.26
C LEU A 133 1.03 -8.67 7.62
N ASN A 134 1.39 -7.44 7.96
CA ASN A 134 2.60 -6.83 7.44
C ASN A 134 3.83 -7.70 7.80
N PRO A 135 4.55 -8.27 6.81
CA PRO A 135 5.66 -9.18 7.06
C PRO A 135 7.02 -8.46 7.18
N PHE A 136 7.05 -7.14 6.97
CA PHE A 136 8.29 -6.35 6.98
C PHE A 136 8.71 -6.04 8.42
N ILE A 137 10.00 -6.18 8.69
CA ILE A 137 10.66 -5.95 9.99
C ILE A 137 11.74 -4.90 9.77
#